data_AF-A0A2S2Q7R0-F1
#
_entry.id   AF-A0A2S2Q7R0-F1
#
_cell.length_a   1.000
_cell.length_b   1.000
_cell.length_c   1.000
_cell.angle_alpha   90.00
_cell.angle_beta   90.00
_cell.angle_gamma   90.00
#
_symmetry.space_group_name_H-M   'P 1'
#
loop_
_entity.id
_entity.type
_entity.pdbx_description
1 polymer ?
#
loop_
_entity_poly.entity_id
_entity_poly.type
_entity_poly.pdbx_seq_one_letter_code
_entity_poly.pdbx_strand_id
1 'polypeptide(L)'
;MPEDGTLLKYEGWGKTCPHSIVIYANFEALLEKCSEVQGKNTTITHIRVHRPMSYRYYVKAADYVTIDLLEKHEIPRKPVIYHGSETREDVAKRFLEEVVSIGTRVRDLLKINVEIIMSDEEERVHSACVKCNLCRENYRC
;
A
#
# COMPACT_ATOMS: atom_id res chain seq x y z
N MET A 1 -2.40 -9.06 23.54
CA MET A 1 -1.28 -9.85 23.01
C MET A 1 -1.42 -11.26 23.53
N PRO A 2 -1.07 -12.30 22.76
CA PRO A 2 -1.03 -13.66 23.31
C PRO A 2 -0.05 -13.73 24.48
N GLU A 3 -0.30 -14.66 25.39
CA GLU A 3 0.46 -14.81 26.63
C GLU A 3 1.90 -15.30 26.35
N ASP A 4 2.84 -14.94 27.23
CA ASP A 4 4.24 -15.37 27.12
C ASP A 4 4.34 -16.90 27.08
N GLY A 5 5.05 -17.42 26.07
CA GLY A 5 5.19 -18.86 25.83
C GLY A 5 4.15 -19.46 24.89
N THR A 6 3.17 -18.68 24.42
CA THR A 6 2.19 -19.17 23.44
C THR A 6 2.85 -19.39 22.07
N LEU A 7 2.87 -20.63 21.61
CA LEU A 7 3.31 -20.97 20.25
C LEU A 7 2.21 -20.62 19.24
N LEU A 8 2.46 -19.57 18.46
CA LEU A 8 1.59 -19.20 17.35
C LEU A 8 1.96 -20.00 16.11
N LYS A 9 1.03 -20.80 15.60
CA LYS A 9 1.17 -21.46 14.29
C LYS A 9 0.27 -20.76 13.29
N TYR A 10 0.86 -20.28 12.21
CA TYR A 10 0.12 -19.78 11.07
C TYR A 10 -0.16 -20.92 10.09
N GLU A 11 -1.43 -21.31 9.95
CA GLU A 11 -1.86 -22.41 9.06
C GLU A 11 -2.36 -21.93 7.68
N GLY A 12 -2.22 -20.64 7.39
CA GLY A 12 -2.74 -20.00 6.17
C GLY A 12 -1.76 -19.93 4.99
N TRP A 13 -0.61 -20.62 5.03
CA TRP A 13 0.47 -20.44 4.04
C TRP A 13 0.03 -20.71 2.58
N GLY A 14 -0.95 -21.59 2.38
CA GLY A 14 -1.57 -21.86 1.07
C GLY A 14 -2.71 -20.93 0.65
N LYS A 15 -3.12 -19.98 1.51
CA LYS A 15 -4.17 -18.98 1.23
C LYS A 15 -3.55 -17.62 0.88
N THR A 16 -2.52 -17.62 0.04
CA THR A 16 -1.91 -16.38 -0.43
C THR A 16 -2.67 -15.89 -1.66
N CYS A 17 -3.50 -14.85 -1.49
CA CYS A 17 -4.02 -14.12 -2.63
C CYS A 17 -2.94 -13.11 -3.08
N PRO A 18 -2.49 -13.13 -4.34
CA PRO A 18 -1.59 -12.10 -4.84
C PRO A 18 -2.28 -10.73 -4.73
N HIS A 19 -1.60 -9.76 -4.14
CA HIS A 19 -2.09 -8.40 -4.07
C HIS A 19 -1.91 -7.76 -5.44
N SER A 20 -3.01 -7.47 -6.14
CA SER A 20 -2.98 -6.88 -7.48
C SER A 20 -2.28 -5.52 -7.51
N ILE A 21 -2.31 -4.77 -6.40
CA ILE A 21 -1.68 -3.46 -6.27
C ILE A 21 -1.08 -3.34 -4.86
N VAL A 22 0.17 -2.87 -4.77
CA VAL A 22 0.88 -2.58 -3.53
C VAL A 22 1.41 -1.14 -3.58
N ILE A 23 1.18 -0.38 -2.51
CA ILE A 23 1.69 0.99 -2.37
C ILE A 23 2.85 0.97 -1.39
N TYR A 24 4.06 1.24 -1.87
CA TYR A 24 5.23 1.48 -1.03
C TYR A 24 5.30 2.96 -0.74
N ALA A 25 5.40 3.34 0.52
CA ALA A 25 5.49 4.74 0.91
C ALA A 25 6.50 4.92 2.04
N ASN A 26 7.23 6.04 2.00
CA ASN A 26 8.20 6.40 3.01
C ASN A 26 8.25 7.93 3.19
N PHE A 27 8.67 8.38 4.36
CA PHE A 27 8.95 9.78 4.66
C PHE A 27 10.40 9.96 5.13
N GLU A 28 10.98 11.11 4.84
CA GLU A 28 12.22 11.56 5.47
C GLU A 28 11.87 12.64 6.49
N ALA A 29 12.49 12.58 7.65
CA ALA A 29 12.25 13.53 8.73
C ALA A 29 13.57 14.04 9.31
N LEU A 30 13.60 15.33 9.66
CA LEU A 30 14.65 15.90 10.49
C LEU A 30 14.33 15.68 11.96
N LEU A 31 15.37 15.50 12.75
CA LEU A 31 15.26 15.39 14.20
C LEU A 31 15.54 16.76 14.81
N GLU A 32 14.49 17.48 15.15
CA GLU A 32 14.61 18.80 15.78
C GLU A 32 14.76 18.62 17.30
N LYS A 33 15.67 19.39 17.89
CA LYS A 33 15.81 19.46 19.35
C LYS A 33 14.76 20.43 19.87
N CYS A 34 13.90 19.94 20.74
CA CYS A 34 12.88 20.71 21.42
C CYS A 34 13.14 20.71 22.93
N SER A 35 12.76 21.80 23.57
CA SER A 35 12.70 21.89 25.02
C SER A 35 11.25 22.01 25.46
N GLU A 36 10.78 21.12 26.33
CA GLU A 36 9.48 21.25 26.97
C GLU A 36 9.65 21.41 28.47
N VAL A 37 8.77 22.22 29.06
CA VAL A 37 8.70 22.41 30.49
C VAL A 37 7.78 21.34 31.07
N GLN A 38 8.34 20.46 31.91
CA GLN A 38 7.57 19.45 32.63
C GLN A 38 7.41 19.89 34.10
N GLY A 39 6.22 20.34 34.47
CA GLY A 39 5.94 20.88 35.81
C GLY A 39 6.47 22.31 35.99
N LYS A 40 6.69 22.75 37.24
CA LYS A 40 7.10 24.14 37.52
C LYS A 40 8.61 24.38 37.38
N ASN A 41 9.45 23.36 37.58
CA ASN A 41 10.89 23.54 37.80
C ASN A 41 11.79 22.70 36.88
N THR A 42 11.23 21.82 36.04
CA THR A 42 12.03 20.90 35.21
C THR A 42 11.83 21.26 33.74
N THR A 43 12.92 21.63 33.06
CA THR A 43 12.92 21.78 31.59
C THR A 43 13.64 20.59 31.00
N ILE A 44 12.93 19.77 30.22
CA ILE A 44 13.55 18.70 29.43
C ILE A 44 14.07 19.35 28.16
N THR A 45 15.38 19.41 28.01
CA THR A 45 16.07 20.09 26.89
C THR A 45 16.45 19.16 25.73
N HIS A 46 16.17 17.86 25.86
CA HIS A 46 16.59 16.82 24.93
C HIS A 46 15.42 16.05 24.31
N ILE A 47 14.29 16.72 24.09
CA ILE A 47 13.19 16.12 23.33
C ILE A 47 13.57 16.16 21.86
N ARG A 48 13.41 15.03 21.20
CA ARG A 48 13.70 14.86 19.78
C ARG A 48 12.38 14.71 19.06
N VAL A 49 11.98 15.74 18.31
CA VAL A 49 10.74 15.73 17.54
C VAL A 49 11.08 15.44 16.08
N HIS A 50 10.39 14.48 15.48
CA HIS A 50 10.50 14.20 14.06
C HIS A 50 9.69 15.21 13.27
N ARG A 51 10.36 16.04 12.48
CA ARG A 51 9.73 16.95 11.52
C ARG A 51 9.82 16.33 10.12
N PRO A 52 8.70 15.92 9.51
CA PRO A 52 8.67 15.42 8.15
C PRO A 52 9.15 16.49 7.16
N MET A 53 10.05 16.11 6.25
CA MET A 53 10.66 16.99 5.25
C MET A 53 10.30 16.61 3.83
N SER A 54 10.20 15.31 3.57
CA SER A 54 9.89 14.80 2.24
C SER A 54 9.12 13.50 2.38
N TYR A 55 8.41 13.13 1.31
CA TYR A 55 7.88 11.78 1.18
C TYR A 55 8.08 11.27 -0.24
N ARG A 56 8.12 9.95 -0.34
CA ARG A 56 8.08 9.23 -1.61
C ARG A 56 7.08 8.10 -1.52
N TYR A 57 6.31 7.91 -2.57
CA TYR A 57 5.57 6.67 -2.74
C TYR A 57 5.73 6.10 -4.15
N TYR A 58 5.54 4.80 -4.26
CA TYR A 58 5.59 4.04 -5.49
C TYR A 58 4.50 2.99 -5.48
N VAL A 59 3.73 2.94 -6.57
CA VAL A 59 2.66 1.97 -6.74
C VAL A 59 3.16 0.85 -7.63
N LYS A 60 3.20 -0.37 -7.10
CA LYS A 60 3.52 -1.58 -7.85
C LYS A 60 2.22 -2.32 -8.16
N ALA A 61 1.88 -2.39 -9.44
CA ALA A 61 0.81 -3.25 -9.92
C ALA A 61 1.36 -4.62 -10.31
N ALA A 62 0.51 -5.65 -10.23
CA ALA A 62 0.82 -6.98 -10.76
C ALA A 62 0.80 -6.97 -12.29
N ASP A 63 1.53 -7.91 -12.91
CA ASP A 63 1.74 -7.94 -14.37
C ASP A 63 0.44 -8.07 -15.19
N TYR A 64 -0.62 -8.64 -14.58
CA TYR A 64 -1.93 -8.78 -15.21
C TYR A 64 -2.82 -7.52 -15.11
N VAL A 65 -2.39 -6.48 -14.39
CA VAL A 65 -3.09 -5.19 -14.37
C VAL A 65 -2.61 -4.38 -15.57
N THR A 66 -3.50 -4.12 -16.52
CA THR A 66 -3.13 -3.44 -17.77
C THR A 66 -2.74 -1.98 -17.54
N ILE A 67 -1.84 -1.47 -18.39
CA ILE A 67 -1.38 -0.08 -18.36
C ILE A 67 -2.56 0.88 -18.55
N ASP A 68 -3.47 0.57 -19.47
CA ASP A 68 -4.65 1.37 -19.76
C ASP A 68 -5.54 1.55 -18.52
N LEU A 69 -5.68 0.52 -17.69
CA LEU A 69 -6.44 0.60 -16.43
C LEU A 69 -5.75 1.52 -15.42
N LEU A 70 -4.41 1.45 -15.31
CA LEU A 70 -3.66 2.33 -14.43
C LEU A 70 -3.75 3.79 -14.88
N GLU A 71 -3.64 4.05 -16.18
CA GLU A 71 -3.74 5.40 -16.75
C GLU A 71 -5.16 5.97 -16.59
N LYS A 72 -6.20 5.17 -16.87
CA LYS A 72 -7.60 5.55 -16.70
C LYS A 72 -7.94 5.97 -15.26
N HIS A 73 -7.32 5.31 -14.27
CA HIS A 73 -7.52 5.60 -12.85
C HIS A 73 -6.46 6.54 -12.27
N GLU A 74 -5.63 7.17 -13.12
CA GLU A 74 -4.58 8.12 -12.71
C GLU A 74 -3.64 7.54 -11.64
N ILE A 75 -3.33 6.25 -11.74
CA ILE A 75 -2.41 5.56 -10.83
C ILE A 75 -0.98 5.77 -11.36
N PRO A 76 -0.10 6.41 -10.57
CA PRO A 76 1.24 6.73 -11.03
C PRO A 76 2.10 5.47 -11.17
N ARG A 77 2.75 5.32 -12.32
CA ARG A 77 3.69 4.23 -12.62
C ARG A 77 5.13 4.54 -12.21
N LYS A 78 5.45 5.81 -12.02
CA LYS A 78 6.77 6.27 -11.56
C LYS A 78 6.69 6.65 -10.09
N PRO A 79 7.79 6.54 -9.33
CA PRO A 79 7.83 7.03 -7.96
C PRO A 79 7.45 8.50 -7.91
N VAL A 80 6.50 8.83 -7.04
CA VAL A 80 6.12 10.21 -6.73
C VAL A 80 6.98 10.66 -5.57
N ILE A 81 7.65 11.79 -5.74
CA ILE A 81 8.55 12.38 -4.74
C ILE A 81 8.07 13.79 -4.46
N TYR A 82 7.96 14.12 -3.19
CA TYR A 82 7.67 15.47 -2.76
C TYR A 82 8.66 15.92 -1.69
N HIS A 83 9.19 17.11 -1.88
CA HIS A 83 10.03 17.81 -0.91
C HIS A 83 9.24 18.99 -0.38
N GLY A 84 9.12 19.09 0.94
CA GLY A 84 8.53 20.25 1.60
C GLY A 84 9.39 21.49 1.39
N SER A 85 8.73 22.64 1.31
CA SER A 85 9.38 23.94 1.24
C SER A 85 9.76 24.46 2.64
N GLU A 86 10.68 25.45 2.69
CA GLU A 86 11.08 26.11 3.95
C GLU A 86 9.90 26.79 4.66
N THR A 87 8.86 27.18 3.91
CA THR A 87 7.66 27.89 4.39
C THR A 87 6.68 27.03 5.18
N ARG A 88 7.10 25.88 5.74
CA ARG A 88 6.28 24.98 6.57
C ARG A 88 4.97 24.58 5.89
N GLU A 89 5.06 24.03 4.68
CA GLU A 89 3.98 23.17 4.20
C GLU A 89 3.90 21.93 5.11
N ASP A 90 2.70 21.57 5.56
CA ASP A 90 2.48 20.38 6.38
C ASP A 90 2.66 19.12 5.53
N VAL A 91 3.92 18.68 5.40
CA VAL A 91 4.34 17.52 4.62
C VAL A 91 3.59 16.26 5.06
N ALA A 92 3.31 16.10 6.36
CA ALA A 92 2.56 14.96 6.89
C ALA A 92 1.10 14.98 6.43
N LYS A 93 0.44 16.13 6.54
CA LYS A 93 -0.95 16.27 6.08
C LYS A 93 -1.06 15.97 4.59
N ARG A 94 -0.19 16.57 3.77
CA ARG A 94 -0.18 16.35 2.32
C ARG A 94 0.12 14.90 1.95
N PHE A 95 1.02 14.25 2.68
CA PHE A 95 1.30 12.82 2.49
C PHE A 95 0.05 11.96 2.74
N LEU A 96 -0.69 12.22 3.82
CA LEU A 96 -1.94 11.50 4.12
C LEU A 96 -2.99 11.74 3.05
N GLU A 97 -3.15 12.98 2.59
CA GLU A 97 -4.07 13.32 1.49
C GLU A 97 -3.74 12.54 0.21
N GLU A 98 -2.46 12.47 -0.16
CA GLU A 98 -1.99 11.68 -1.30
C GLU A 98 -2.24 10.18 -1.12
N VAL A 99 -1.93 9.61 0.04
CA VAL A 99 -2.14 8.17 0.32
C VAL A 99 -3.63 7.81 0.28
N VAL A 100 -4.49 8.68 0.81
CA VAL A 100 -5.95 8.48 0.75
C VAL A 100 -6.47 8.62 -0.68
N SER A 101 -5.96 9.59 -1.43
CA SER A 101 -6.29 9.78 -2.85
C SER A 101 -5.92 8.56 -3.69
N ILE A 102 -4.69 8.05 -3.56
CA ILE A 102 -4.27 6.86 -4.30
C ILE A 102 -5.03 5.60 -3.85
N GLY A 103 -5.31 5.46 -2.55
CA GLY A 103 -6.14 4.37 -2.04
C GLY A 103 -7.56 4.39 -2.62
N THR A 104 -8.11 5.58 -2.83
CA THR A 104 -9.42 5.78 -3.47
C THR A 104 -9.39 5.37 -4.94
N ARG A 105 -8.36 5.78 -5.70
CA ARG A 105 -8.17 5.38 -7.11
C ARG A 105 -8.01 3.87 -7.26
N VAL A 106 -7.22 3.25 -6.39
CA VAL A 106 -7.03 1.78 -6.34
C VAL A 106 -8.34 1.08 -6.02
N ARG A 107 -9.10 1.56 -5.04
CA ARG A 107 -10.43 1.02 -4.71
C ARG A 107 -11.35 1.07 -5.92
N ASP A 108 -11.37 2.18 -6.64
CA ASP A 108 -12.26 2.35 -7.78
C ASP A 108 -11.84 1.46 -8.96
N LEU A 109 -10.53 1.24 -9.15
CA LEU A 109 -10.02 0.24 -10.09
C LEU A 109 -10.48 -1.19 -9.71
N LEU A 110 -10.40 -1.55 -8.43
CA LEU A 110 -10.80 -2.88 -7.95
C LEU A 110 -12.32 -3.12 -8.00
N LYS A 111 -13.12 -2.07 -8.17
CA LYS A 111 -14.59 -2.16 -8.33
C LYS A 111 -15.04 -2.31 -9.78
N ILE A 112 -14.11 -2.26 -10.74
CA ILE A 112 -14.46 -2.43 -12.15
C ILE A 112 -15.05 -3.84 -12.34
N ASN A 113 -16.27 -3.88 -12.85
CA ASN A 113 -16.89 -5.10 -13.33
C ASN A 113 -17.00 -4.98 -14.86
N VAL A 114 -16.12 -5.68 -15.57
CA VAL A 114 -16.15 -5.78 -17.03
C VAL A 114 -16.64 -7.16 -17.40
N GLU A 115 -17.40 -7.24 -18.49
CA GLU A 115 -17.82 -8.51 -19.04
C GLU A 115 -16.60 -9.35 -19.43
N ILE A 116 -16.60 -10.61 -19.04
CA ILE A 116 -15.55 -11.55 -19.39
C ILE A 116 -15.85 -12.06 -20.79
N ILE A 117 -15.13 -11.56 -21.79
CA ILE A 117 -15.23 -12.03 -23.17
C ILE A 117 -14.12 -13.07 -23.36
N MET A 118 -14.49 -14.36 -23.41
CA MET A 118 -13.57 -15.45 -23.73
C MET A 118 -13.71 -15.84 -25.19
N SER A 119 -12.58 -16.12 -25.84
CA SER A 119 -12.59 -16.87 -27.11
C SER A 119 -12.90 -18.36 -26.88
N ASP A 120 -13.34 -19.06 -27.92
CA ASP A 120 -13.59 -20.51 -27.87
C ASP A 120 -12.40 -21.31 -27.32
N GLU A 121 -11.17 -20.86 -27.60
CA GLU A 121 -9.95 -21.50 -27.10
C GLU A 121 -9.73 -21.23 -25.61
N GLU A 122 -9.92 -19.99 -25.15
CA GLU A 122 -9.80 -19.63 -23.73
C GLU A 122 -10.87 -20.34 -22.89
N GLU A 123 -12.08 -20.50 -23.42
CA GLU A 123 -13.16 -21.24 -22.76
C GLU A 123 -12.82 -22.72 -22.62
N ARG A 124 -12.24 -23.34 -23.65
CA ARG A 124 -11.76 -24.74 -23.58
C ARG A 124 -10.66 -24.89 -22.54
N VAL A 125 -9.67 -24.00 -22.55
CA VAL A 125 -8.56 -24.01 -21.57
C VAL A 125 -9.09 -23.82 -20.15
N HIS A 126 -10.02 -22.88 -19.95
CA HIS A 126 -10.65 -22.64 -18.66
C HIS A 126 -11.41 -23.87 -18.16
N SER A 127 -12.22 -24.48 -19.04
CA SER A 127 -13.05 -25.65 -18.73
C SER A 127 -12.23 -26.92 -18.44
N ALA A 128 -11.07 -27.06 -19.10
CA ALA A 128 -10.14 -28.17 -18.87
C ALA A 128 -9.26 -27.96 -17.62
N CYS A 129 -9.31 -26.80 -16.99
CA CYS A 129 -8.43 -26.48 -15.88
C CYS A 129 -8.81 -27.27 -14.63
N VAL A 130 -7.86 -28.06 -14.11
CA VAL A 130 -8.05 -28.86 -12.88
C VAL A 130 -7.52 -28.15 -11.62
N LYS A 131 -6.87 -26.99 -11.79
CA LYS A 131 -6.29 -26.18 -10.71
C LYS A 131 -6.84 -24.76 -10.72
N CYS A 132 -7.07 -24.21 -9.54
CA CYS A 132 -7.43 -22.81 -9.40
C CYS A 132 -6.25 -21.91 -9.79
N ASN A 133 -6.45 -21.00 -10.75
CA ASN A 133 -5.42 -20.04 -11.17
C ASN A 133 -5.00 -19.06 -10.06
N LEU A 134 -5.82 -18.87 -9.03
CA LEU A 134 -5.54 -17.96 -7.91
C LEU A 134 -4.70 -18.64 -6.81
N CYS A 135 -5.14 -19.79 -6.29
CA CYS A 135 -4.46 -20.48 -5.18
C CYS A 135 -3.55 -21.64 -5.62
N ARG A 136 -3.54 -21.99 -6.92
CA ARG A 136 -2.76 -23.09 -7.51
C ARG A 136 -3.05 -24.48 -6.96
N GLU A 137 -4.11 -24.62 -6.17
CA GLU A 137 -4.62 -25.88 -5.65
C GLU A 137 -5.61 -26.54 -6.62
N ASN A 138 -5.74 -27.86 -6.55
CA ASN A 138 -6.75 -28.57 -7.34
C ASN A 138 -8.16 -28.15 -6.91
N TYR A 139 -9.09 -28.06 -7.86
CA TYR A 139 -10.51 -27.92 -7.52
C TYR A 139 -10.94 -29.14 -6.70
N ARG A 140 -11.47 -28.93 -5.49
CA ARG A 140 -12.02 -30.02 -4.69
C ARG A 140 -13.39 -30.38 -5.28
N CYS A 141 -13.50 -31.60 -5.78
CA CYS A 141 -14.78 -32.24 -6.09
C CYS A 141 -15.55 -32.58 -4.81
#